data_AF-A0A0F3IGT0-F1
#
_entry.id   AF-A0A0F3IGT0-F1
#
_cell.length_a   1.000
_cell.length_b   1.000
_cell.length_c   1.000
_cell.angle_alpha   90.00
_cell.angle_beta   90.00
_cell.angle_gamma   90.00
#
_symmetry.space_group_name_H-M   'P 1'
#
loop_
_entity.id
_entity.type
_entity.pdbx_description
1 polymer ?
#
loop_
_entity_poly.entity_id
_entity_poly.type
_entity_poly.pdbx_seq_one_letter_code
_entity_poly.pdbx_strand_id
1 'polypeptide(L)'
;MIQDGKRYDYLYDDNGNVMALIDDAQNIVAQYSYSPFGQLQTATGPLADQPMRFSTKYYDPETGLSDFGYRFYRADVGKWLTRDPIGEAGGINLYGFVENNPVNFIDSYGYKSDWRLITCLILGLCNMTDHQTPSGDHSPPRQEQQAPEWKPKNPRPPSPPKEECPTPNQQQGPKPPQPPDPTVEPPTQPTIPWWLRRSPWAIPACIVFCPSPAY
;
A
#
# COMPACT_ATOMS: atom_id res chain seq x y z
N MET A 1 -23.24 5.47 -10.84
CA MET A 1 -22.63 6.81 -10.84
C MET A 1 -23.44 7.74 -11.73
N ILE A 2 -23.40 9.06 -11.48
CA ILE A 2 -23.95 10.06 -12.40
C ILE A 2 -22.79 10.93 -12.87
N GLN A 3 -22.58 11.06 -14.18
CA GLN A 3 -21.60 11.95 -14.78
C GLN A 3 -22.25 12.67 -15.96
N ASP A 4 -22.09 13.99 -16.03
CA ASP A 4 -22.69 14.85 -17.06
C ASP A 4 -24.20 14.66 -17.23
N GLY A 5 -24.90 14.41 -16.12
CA GLY A 5 -26.36 14.19 -16.10
C GLY A 5 -26.80 12.84 -16.65
N LYS A 6 -25.88 11.94 -17.02
CA LYS A 6 -26.16 10.56 -17.43
C LYS A 6 -25.90 9.59 -16.30
N ARG A 7 -26.74 8.55 -16.21
CA ARG A 7 -26.53 7.46 -15.25
C ARG A 7 -25.70 6.36 -15.89
N TYR A 8 -24.78 5.83 -15.09
CA TYR A 8 -24.03 4.64 -15.40
C TYR A 8 -24.07 3.68 -14.23
N ASP A 9 -24.18 2.39 -14.51
CA ASP A 9 -24.20 1.34 -13.51
C ASP A 9 -22.91 0.52 -13.61
N TYR A 10 -22.35 0.17 -12.44
CA TYR A 10 -21.15 -0.65 -12.34
C TYR A 10 -21.54 -2.13 -12.38
N LEU A 11 -20.77 -2.92 -13.14
CA LEU A 11 -20.84 -4.37 -13.15
C LEU A 11 -19.66 -4.93 -12.38
N TYR A 12 -19.91 -5.96 -11.59
CA TYR A 12 -18.96 -6.54 -10.67
C TYR A 12 -18.73 -8.03 -10.95
N ASP A 13 -17.55 -8.54 -10.61
CA ASP A 13 -17.34 -9.98 -10.46
C ASP A 13 -17.76 -10.48 -9.06
N ASP A 14 -17.62 -11.78 -8.83
CA ASP A 14 -17.99 -12.43 -7.56
C ASP A 14 -17.14 -11.93 -6.37
N ASN A 15 -15.97 -11.35 -6.62
CA ASN A 15 -15.11 -10.74 -5.61
C ASN A 15 -15.40 -9.24 -5.39
N GLY A 16 -16.37 -8.68 -6.09
CA GLY A 16 -16.73 -7.27 -6.01
C GLY A 16 -15.71 -6.35 -6.70
N ASN A 17 -14.96 -6.84 -7.68
CA ASN A 17 -14.13 -6.01 -8.54
C ASN A 17 -14.98 -5.40 -9.66
N VAL A 18 -14.76 -4.13 -9.99
CA VAL A 18 -15.47 -3.45 -11.08
C VAL A 18 -14.99 -3.98 -12.43
N MET A 19 -15.80 -4.77 -13.14
CA MET A 19 -15.43 -5.35 -14.44
C MET A 19 -15.84 -4.48 -15.62
N ALA A 20 -16.94 -3.74 -15.50
CA ALA A 20 -17.43 -2.86 -16.56
C ALA A 20 -18.34 -1.76 -16.03
N LEU A 21 -18.54 -0.71 -16.83
CA LEU A 21 -19.63 0.26 -16.66
C LEU A 21 -20.55 0.15 -17.87
N ILE A 22 -21.85 0.26 -17.60
CA ILE A 22 -22.89 0.33 -18.62
C ILE A 22 -23.68 1.63 -18.52
N ASP A 23 -24.15 2.13 -19.65
CA ASP A 23 -25.10 3.25 -19.71
C ASP A 23 -26.56 2.78 -19.54
N ASP A 24 -27.50 3.72 -19.52
CA ASP A 24 -28.95 3.44 -19.42
C ASP A 24 -29.48 2.58 -20.59
N ALA A 25 -28.77 2.53 -21.71
CA ALA A 25 -29.10 1.70 -22.87
C ALA A 25 -28.37 0.34 -22.85
N GLN A 26 -27.71 -0.02 -21.75
CA GLN A 26 -26.95 -1.25 -21.55
C GLN A 26 -25.72 -1.40 -22.46
N ASN A 27 -25.21 -0.31 -23.03
CA ASN A 27 -23.96 -0.34 -23.77
C ASN A 27 -22.78 -0.31 -22.79
N ILE A 28 -21.75 -1.13 -23.04
CA ILE A 28 -20.51 -1.10 -22.28
C ILE A 28 -19.73 0.17 -22.63
N VAL A 29 -19.55 1.05 -21.66
CA VAL A 29 -18.82 2.33 -21.80
C VAL A 29 -17.44 2.29 -21.16
N ALA A 30 -17.17 1.29 -20.32
CA ALA A 30 -15.85 0.99 -19.80
C ALA A 30 -15.75 -0.50 -19.49
N GLN A 31 -14.56 -1.09 -19.67
CA GLN A 31 -14.28 -2.47 -19.31
C GLN A 31 -12.88 -2.59 -18.72
N TYR A 32 -12.75 -3.43 -17.69
CA TYR A 32 -11.52 -3.62 -16.93
C TYR A 32 -11.16 -5.10 -16.83
N SER A 33 -9.86 -5.39 -16.76
CA SER A 33 -9.35 -6.68 -16.33
C SER A 33 -8.22 -6.49 -15.33
N TYR A 34 -8.13 -7.39 -14.35
CA TYR A 34 -7.17 -7.30 -13.26
C TYR A 34 -6.33 -8.58 -13.16
N SER A 35 -5.14 -8.45 -12.58
CA SER A 35 -4.41 -9.58 -12.02
C SER A 35 -5.10 -10.09 -10.75
N PRO A 36 -4.74 -11.28 -10.24
CA PRO A 36 -5.28 -11.79 -8.98
C PRO A 36 -5.10 -10.83 -7.79
N PHE A 37 -4.03 -10.03 -7.78
CA PHE A 37 -3.76 -9.04 -6.73
C PHE A 37 -4.33 -7.65 -7.04
N GLY A 38 -5.14 -7.52 -8.09
CA GLY A 38 -5.82 -6.27 -8.42
C GLY A 38 -5.02 -5.30 -9.28
N GLN A 39 -3.87 -5.71 -9.83
CA GLN A 39 -3.15 -4.88 -10.79
C GLN A 39 -3.96 -4.79 -12.08
N LEU A 40 -4.29 -3.57 -12.50
CA LEU A 40 -5.02 -3.34 -13.74
C LEU A 40 -4.20 -3.80 -14.96
N GLN A 41 -4.75 -4.74 -15.72
CA GLN A 41 -4.13 -5.30 -16.94
C GLN A 41 -4.62 -4.58 -18.19
N THR A 42 -5.94 -4.38 -18.28
CA THR A 42 -6.55 -3.62 -19.37
C THR A 42 -7.65 -2.71 -18.85
N ALA A 43 -7.76 -1.53 -19.44
CA ALA A 43 -8.89 -0.63 -19.27
C ALA A 43 -9.24 -0.05 -20.64
N THR A 44 -10.48 -0.24 -21.08
CA THR A 44 -10.95 0.17 -22.40
C THR A 44 -12.27 0.90 -22.31
N GLY A 45 -12.54 1.78 -23.28
CA GLY A 45 -13.79 2.54 -23.39
C GLY A 45 -13.66 4.02 -23.00
N PRO A 46 -14.62 4.86 -23.40
CA PRO A 46 -14.60 6.30 -23.17
C PRO A 46 -14.63 6.70 -21.68
N LEU A 47 -15.14 5.84 -20.80
CA LEU A 47 -15.18 6.07 -19.35
C LEU A 47 -14.26 5.12 -18.58
N ALA A 48 -13.15 4.71 -19.20
CA ALA A 48 -12.15 3.86 -18.55
C ALA A 48 -11.39 4.54 -17.40
N ASP A 49 -11.38 5.87 -17.35
CA ASP A 49 -10.71 6.62 -16.29
C ASP A 49 -11.65 6.88 -15.11
N GLN A 50 -12.02 5.80 -14.40
CA GLN A 50 -12.84 5.88 -13.19
C GLN A 50 -12.03 5.47 -11.95
N PRO A 51 -12.31 6.10 -10.79
CA PRO A 51 -11.56 5.83 -9.57
C PRO A 51 -11.97 4.51 -8.88
N MET A 52 -13.21 4.05 -9.06
CA MET A 52 -13.67 2.80 -8.46
C MET A 52 -13.17 1.60 -9.27
N ARG A 53 -12.34 0.74 -8.68
CA ARG A 53 -11.69 -0.38 -9.39
C ARG A 53 -11.74 -1.69 -8.59
N PHE A 54 -10.58 -2.28 -8.31
CA PHE A 54 -10.42 -3.53 -7.57
C PHE A 54 -11.07 -3.46 -6.18
N SER A 55 -11.77 -4.52 -5.78
CA SER A 55 -12.53 -4.64 -4.52
C SER A 55 -13.50 -3.48 -4.25
N THR A 56 -13.96 -2.80 -5.31
CA THR A 56 -14.77 -1.57 -5.25
C THR A 56 -14.14 -0.50 -4.37
N LYS A 57 -12.80 -0.38 -4.42
CA LYS A 57 -12.06 0.63 -3.67
C LYS A 57 -11.64 1.79 -4.55
N TYR A 58 -11.48 2.95 -3.92
CA TYR A 58 -10.96 4.14 -4.57
C TYR A 58 -9.50 3.89 -4.94
N TYR A 59 -9.20 3.99 -6.22
CA TYR A 59 -7.85 3.95 -6.75
C TYR A 59 -7.40 5.37 -7.09
N ASP A 60 -6.28 5.77 -6.51
CA ASP A 60 -5.62 7.02 -6.82
C ASP A 60 -4.54 6.78 -7.91
N PRO A 61 -4.72 7.30 -9.13
CA PRO A 61 -3.75 7.15 -10.20
C PRO A 61 -2.45 7.92 -9.97
N GLU A 62 -2.44 8.97 -9.14
CA GLU A 62 -1.23 9.76 -8.88
C GLU A 62 -0.23 8.99 -8.02
N THR A 63 -0.74 8.27 -7.01
CA THR A 63 0.08 7.47 -6.09
C THR A 63 0.16 5.99 -6.48
N GLY A 64 -0.79 5.52 -7.30
CA GLY A 64 -0.93 4.10 -7.65
C GLY A 64 -1.49 3.25 -6.51
N LEU A 65 -2.17 3.88 -5.55
CA LEU A 65 -2.66 3.23 -4.32
C LEU A 65 -4.17 3.05 -4.35
N SER A 66 -4.63 1.97 -3.73
CA SER A 66 -6.05 1.79 -3.41
C SER A 66 -6.31 2.09 -1.94
N ASP A 67 -7.30 2.93 -1.66
CA ASP A 67 -7.75 3.25 -0.30
C ASP A 67 -8.82 2.26 0.17
N PHE A 68 -8.47 1.48 1.20
CA PHE A 68 -9.39 0.53 1.85
C PHE A 68 -10.03 1.11 3.12
N GLY A 69 -9.69 2.34 3.51
CA GLY A 69 -10.15 3.03 4.71
C GLY A 69 -9.09 3.03 5.80
N TYR A 70 -8.70 1.86 6.31
CA TYR A 70 -7.69 1.76 7.37
C TYR A 70 -6.26 1.62 6.86
N ARG A 71 -6.11 1.14 5.62
CA ARG A 71 -4.81 0.92 4.99
C ARG A 71 -4.84 1.30 3.53
N PHE A 72 -3.69 1.73 3.04
CA PHE A 72 -3.41 1.90 1.62
C PHE A 72 -2.79 0.62 1.05
N TYR A 73 -3.34 0.17 -0.07
CA TYR A 73 -2.94 -1.05 -0.75
C TYR A 73 -2.17 -0.76 -2.03
N ARG A 74 -1.11 -1.54 -2.26
CA ARG A 74 -0.31 -1.54 -3.49
C ARG A 74 -0.56 -2.81 -4.29
N ALA A 75 -1.32 -2.68 -5.37
CA ALA A 75 -1.68 -3.78 -6.24
C ALA A 75 -0.50 -4.30 -7.09
N ASP A 76 0.49 -3.45 -7.36
CA ASP A 76 1.70 -3.81 -8.12
C ASP A 76 2.61 -4.77 -7.36
N VAL A 77 2.68 -4.64 -6.04
CA VAL A 77 3.46 -5.52 -5.15
C VAL A 77 2.59 -6.58 -4.48
N GLY A 78 1.27 -6.37 -4.40
CA GLY A 78 0.33 -7.26 -3.71
C GLY A 78 0.40 -7.16 -2.19
N LYS A 79 0.68 -5.97 -1.64
CA LYS A 79 0.92 -5.76 -0.19
C LYS A 79 0.31 -4.46 0.34
N TRP A 80 0.09 -4.43 1.65
CA TRP A 80 -0.23 -3.20 2.37
C TRP A 80 1.00 -2.31 2.53
N LEU A 81 0.81 -0.99 2.53
CA LEU A 81 1.88 -0.02 2.82
C LEU A 81 2.18 0.11 4.31
N THR A 82 1.16 -0.04 5.14
CA THR A 82 1.25 0.10 6.60
C THR A 82 1.04 -1.25 7.28
N ARG A 83 1.59 -1.38 8.49
CA ARG A 83 1.37 -2.54 9.37
C ARG A 83 -0.11 -2.67 9.70
N ASP A 84 -0.61 -3.90 9.79
CA ASP A 84 -1.99 -4.17 10.23
C ASP A 84 -2.32 -3.52 11.59
N PRO A 85 -3.36 -2.66 11.69
CA PRO A 85 -3.77 -2.04 12.95
C PRO A 85 -4.16 -3.02 14.04
N ILE A 86 -4.68 -4.21 13.69
CA ILE A 86 -5.03 -5.26 14.66
C ILE A 86 -3.82 -6.15 15.05
N GLY A 87 -2.64 -5.87 14.49
CA GLY A 87 -1.42 -6.60 14.77
C GLY A 87 -1.50 -8.07 14.35
N GLU A 88 -0.84 -8.92 15.12
CA GLU A 88 -0.69 -10.36 14.86
C GLU A 88 -2.02 -11.14 14.93
N ALA A 89 -3.09 -10.51 15.43
CA ALA A 89 -4.43 -11.08 15.37
C ALA A 89 -4.92 -11.28 13.92
N GLY A 90 -4.47 -10.44 12.98
CA GLY A 90 -4.73 -10.59 11.54
C GLY A 90 -3.80 -11.58 10.83
N GLY A 91 -2.83 -12.16 11.54
CA GLY A 91 -1.82 -13.07 11.02
C GLY A 91 -0.38 -12.60 11.26
N ILE A 92 0.58 -13.51 11.05
CA ILE A 92 2.00 -13.23 11.32
C ILE A 92 2.57 -12.22 10.30
N ASN A 93 2.05 -12.19 9.07
CA ASN A 93 2.49 -11.25 8.05
C ASN A 93 1.62 -9.99 8.05
N LEU A 94 2.11 -8.95 8.74
CA LEU A 94 1.38 -7.71 8.98
C LEU A 94 1.25 -6.80 7.74
N TYR A 95 1.91 -7.16 6.64
CA TYR A 95 1.83 -6.48 5.36
C TYR A 95 1.16 -7.34 4.27
N GLY A 96 0.79 -8.57 4.62
CA GLY A 96 0.20 -9.52 3.67
C GLY A 96 -1.21 -9.10 3.27
N PHE A 97 -1.47 -9.09 1.96
CA PHE A 97 -2.83 -8.91 1.46
C PHE A 97 -3.56 -10.25 1.51
N VAL A 98 -4.60 -10.33 2.34
CA VAL A 98 -5.62 -11.36 2.27
C VAL A 98 -5.04 -12.79 2.25
N GLU A 99 -4.09 -13.07 3.15
CA GLU A 99 -3.39 -14.37 3.26
C GLU A 99 -2.78 -14.88 1.93
N ASN A 100 -2.45 -13.97 1.03
CA ASN A 100 -1.95 -14.29 -0.31
C ASN A 100 -2.94 -15.10 -1.17
N ASN A 101 -4.24 -15.03 -0.85
CA ASN A 101 -5.33 -15.65 -1.59
C ASN A 101 -6.46 -14.65 -1.90
N PRO A 102 -6.19 -13.61 -2.72
CA PRO A 102 -7.13 -12.54 -3.05
C PRO A 102 -8.28 -12.97 -3.98
N VAL A 103 -8.20 -14.17 -4.56
CA VAL A 103 -9.26 -14.74 -5.40
C VAL A 103 -10.37 -15.33 -4.54
N ASN A 104 -10.06 -15.87 -3.37
CA ASN A 104 -11.06 -16.55 -2.52
C ASN A 104 -11.53 -15.72 -1.33
N PHE A 105 -10.85 -14.61 -1.03
CA PHE A 105 -11.11 -13.81 0.16
C PHE A 105 -11.10 -12.31 -0.17
N ILE A 106 -11.81 -11.54 0.65
CA ILE A 106 -11.99 -10.09 0.49
C ILE A 106 -11.65 -9.42 1.82
N ASP A 107 -10.87 -8.34 1.79
CA ASP A 107 -10.72 -7.42 2.93
C ASP A 107 -11.56 -6.16 2.66
N SER A 108 -12.69 -6.03 3.35
CA SER A 108 -13.63 -4.94 3.10
C SER A 108 -13.13 -3.57 3.58
N TYR A 109 -12.27 -3.54 4.60
CA TYR A 109 -11.91 -2.31 5.31
C TYR A 109 -10.40 -2.08 5.48
N GLY A 110 -9.57 -3.01 5.03
CA GLY A 110 -8.12 -2.90 5.20
C GLY A 110 -7.69 -3.10 6.65
N TYR A 111 -8.40 -3.90 7.43
CA TYR A 111 -7.90 -4.51 8.66
C TYR A 111 -8.67 -5.81 8.71
N LYS A 112 -8.00 -6.93 8.46
CA LYS A 112 -8.68 -8.19 8.17
C LYS A 112 -9.40 -8.64 9.45
N SER A 113 -10.65 -8.23 9.63
CA SER A 113 -11.49 -8.78 10.69
C SER A 113 -11.94 -10.14 10.20
N ASP A 114 -11.11 -11.15 10.41
CA ASP A 114 -11.56 -12.52 10.31
C ASP A 114 -12.87 -12.60 11.11
N TRP A 115 -13.99 -12.90 10.45
CA TRP A 115 -15.28 -13.06 11.12
C TRP A 115 -15.17 -14.11 12.25
N ARG A 116 -14.19 -15.02 12.12
CA ARG A 116 -13.77 -16.02 13.12
C ARG A 116 -13.35 -15.40 14.46
N LEU A 117 -12.77 -14.21 14.47
CA LEU A 117 -12.35 -13.52 15.69
C LEU A 117 -13.54 -12.92 16.45
N ILE A 118 -14.57 -12.44 15.74
CA ILE A 118 -15.79 -11.93 16.38
C ILE A 118 -16.57 -13.08 17.03
N THR A 119 -16.64 -14.25 16.39
CA THR A 119 -17.28 -15.45 16.97
C THR A 119 -16.53 -15.94 18.22
N CYS A 120 -15.19 -15.91 18.23
CA CYS A 120 -14.41 -16.26 19.42
C CYS A 120 -14.56 -15.24 20.57
N LEU A 121 -14.57 -13.94 20.26
CA LEU A 121 -14.63 -12.88 21.28
C LEU A 121 -16.02 -12.69 21.88
N ILE A 122 -17.09 -12.92 21.12
CA ILE A 122 -18.48 -12.71 21.59
C ILE A 122 -19.14 -13.99 22.11
N LEU A 123 -18.83 -15.16 21.54
CA LEU A 123 -19.50 -16.43 21.88
C LEU A 123 -18.61 -17.42 22.64
N GLY A 124 -17.33 -17.12 22.88
CA GLY A 124 -16.42 -18.02 23.61
C GLY A 124 -16.23 -19.39 22.94
N LEU A 125 -16.59 -19.53 21.67
CA LEU A 125 -16.44 -20.78 20.91
C LEU A 125 -15.04 -20.85 20.29
N CYS A 126 -14.03 -20.91 21.15
CA CYS A 126 -12.68 -21.27 20.74
C CYS A 126 -12.58 -22.81 20.69
N ASN A 127 -13.37 -23.44 19.83
CA ASN A 127 -13.27 -24.83 19.40
C ASN A 127 -14.52 -25.14 18.57
N MET A 128 -14.39 -25.17 17.25
CA MET A 128 -14.96 -26.23 16.40
C MET A 128 -14.33 -26.18 15.01
N THR A 129 -13.42 -27.13 14.80
CA THR A 129 -13.17 -27.92 13.58
C THR A 129 -12.76 -27.19 12.30
N ASP A 130 -11.54 -27.53 11.84
CA ASP A 130 -11.30 -27.83 10.43
C ASP A 130 -12.52 -28.58 9.87
N HIS A 131 -13.34 -27.89 9.08
CA HIS A 131 -14.19 -28.59 8.14
C HIS A 131 -13.27 -29.16 7.06
N GLN A 132 -12.71 -30.32 7.34
CA GLN A 132 -12.63 -31.35 6.32
C GLN A 132 -14.07 -31.53 5.82
N THR A 133 -14.37 -30.90 4.68
CA THR A 133 -15.40 -31.43 3.80
C THR A 133 -15.12 -32.92 3.60
N PRO A 134 -16.07 -33.83 3.84
CA PRO A 134 -15.90 -35.21 3.38
C PRO A 134 -16.03 -35.18 1.86
N SER A 135 -14.93 -34.86 1.18
CA SER A 135 -14.78 -35.21 -0.23
C SER A 135 -14.74 -36.72 -0.28
N GLY A 136 -15.83 -37.33 -0.78
CA GLY A 136 -15.86 -38.73 -1.16
C GLY A 136 -14.71 -38.98 -2.12
N ASP A 137 -13.70 -39.68 -1.63
CA ASP A 137 -12.45 -39.93 -2.33
C ASP A 137 -12.64 -41.17 -3.21
N HIS A 138 -12.99 -40.93 -4.47
CA HIS A 138 -12.84 -41.90 -5.55
C HIS A 138 -11.93 -41.31 -6.62
N SER A 139 -10.71 -40.96 -6.21
CA SER A 139 -9.58 -40.81 -7.12
C SER A 139 -8.77 -42.11 -7.08
N PRO A 140 -8.52 -42.80 -8.22
CA PRO A 140 -7.61 -43.93 -8.23
C PRO A 140 -6.21 -43.49 -7.81
N PRO A 141 -5.41 -44.36 -7.16
CA PRO A 141 -4.10 -44.00 -6.67
C PRO A 141 -3.23 -43.49 -7.81
N ARG A 142 -2.71 -42.26 -7.64
CA ARG A 142 -1.71 -41.67 -8.53
C ARG A 142 -0.51 -42.61 -8.53
N GLN A 143 -0.26 -43.27 -9.66
CA GLN A 143 1.01 -43.96 -9.86
C GLN A 143 2.14 -42.93 -9.77
N GLU A 144 3.05 -43.15 -8.84
CA GLU A 144 4.25 -42.37 -8.65
C GLU A 144 5.21 -42.64 -9.82
N GLN A 145 5.02 -41.90 -10.91
CA GLN A 145 6.04 -41.79 -11.93
C GLN A 145 7.11 -40.86 -11.38
N GLN A 146 8.26 -41.43 -11.05
CA GLN A 146 9.46 -40.69 -10.67
C GLN A 146 9.71 -39.59 -11.70
N ALA A 147 9.60 -38.33 -11.27
CA ALA A 147 9.96 -37.20 -12.10
C ALA A 147 11.43 -37.33 -12.52
N PRO A 148 11.78 -37.13 -13.79
CA PRO A 148 13.18 -37.18 -14.21
C PRO A 148 13.98 -36.13 -13.44
N GLU A 149 15.12 -36.56 -12.90
CA GLU A 149 16.04 -35.72 -12.13
C GLU A 149 16.39 -34.44 -12.91
N TRP A 150 15.95 -33.29 -12.41
CA TRP A 150 16.25 -32.01 -13.01
C TRP A 150 17.74 -31.70 -12.80
N LYS A 151 18.53 -31.76 -13.89
CA LYS A 151 19.89 -31.21 -13.91
C LYS A 151 19.87 -29.78 -14.47
N PRO A 152 20.30 -28.76 -13.70
CA PRO A 152 20.37 -27.39 -14.20
C PRO A 152 21.33 -27.32 -15.40
N LYS A 153 20.84 -26.83 -16.54
CA LYS A 153 21.65 -26.72 -17.78
C LYS A 153 22.76 -25.66 -17.71
N ASN A 154 22.74 -24.77 -16.72
CA ASN A 154 23.80 -23.80 -16.45
C ASN A 154 23.99 -23.68 -14.94
N PRO A 155 25.14 -24.10 -14.36
CA PRO A 155 25.45 -23.81 -12.97
C PRO A 155 25.53 -22.29 -12.77
N ARG A 156 25.01 -21.82 -11.64
CA ARG A 156 25.09 -20.41 -11.24
C ARG A 156 26.57 -20.00 -11.26
N PRO A 157 26.97 -18.88 -11.89
CA PRO A 157 28.34 -18.42 -11.80
C PRO A 157 28.73 -18.26 -10.32
N PRO A 158 30.01 -18.50 -9.96
CA PRO A 158 30.45 -18.35 -8.58
C PRO A 158 30.11 -16.96 -8.09
N SER A 159 29.61 -16.86 -6.86
CA SER A 159 29.42 -15.58 -6.20
C SER A 159 30.72 -14.79 -6.29
N PRO A 160 30.69 -13.49 -6.64
CA PRO A 160 31.88 -12.66 -6.56
C PRO A 160 32.47 -12.78 -5.13
N PRO A 161 33.80 -12.64 -4.98
CA PRO A 161 34.43 -12.61 -3.66
C PRO A 161 33.67 -11.61 -2.78
N LYS A 162 33.43 -11.97 -1.51
CA LYS A 162 32.91 -11.01 -0.55
C LYS A 162 33.96 -9.90 -0.48
N GLU A 163 33.71 -8.77 -1.14
CA GLU A 163 34.37 -7.53 -0.79
C GLU A 163 33.94 -7.24 0.64
N GLU A 164 34.84 -7.51 1.58
CA GLU A 164 34.71 -7.00 2.93
C GLU A 164 34.53 -5.49 2.81
N CYS A 165 33.39 -5.01 3.30
CA CYS A 165 33.18 -3.58 3.45
C CYS A 165 34.41 -3.01 4.16
N PRO A 166 35.10 -2.00 3.58
CA PRO A 166 36.19 -1.37 4.29
C PRO A 166 35.65 -0.90 5.63
N THR A 167 36.26 -1.36 6.73
CA THR A 167 36.01 -0.82 8.06
C THR A 167 35.99 0.70 7.95
N PRO A 168 34.95 1.38 8.48
CA PRO A 168 34.93 2.83 8.46
C PRO A 168 36.24 3.30 9.08
N ASN A 169 37.09 3.92 8.24
CA ASN A 169 38.23 4.66 8.72
C ASN A 169 37.65 5.63 9.75
N GLN A 170 38.21 5.68 10.96
CA GLN A 170 37.81 6.65 11.97
C GLN A 170 38.22 8.05 11.49
N GLN A 171 37.49 8.57 10.51
CA GLN A 171 37.45 9.98 10.23
C GLN A 171 36.64 10.55 11.39
N GLN A 172 37.40 11.12 12.34
CA GLN A 172 36.88 11.92 13.43
C GLN A 172 35.83 12.87 12.84
N GLY A 173 34.59 12.75 13.31
CA GLY A 173 33.55 13.72 13.00
C GLY A 173 34.05 15.14 13.34
N PRO A 174 33.47 16.18 12.73
CA PRO A 174 33.90 17.55 12.98
C PRO A 174 33.95 17.82 14.49
N LYS A 175 35.12 18.28 14.94
CA LYS A 175 35.37 18.65 16.34
C LYS A 175 34.22 19.55 16.82
N PRO A 176 33.63 19.29 18.01
CA PRO A 176 32.59 20.15 18.55
C PRO A 176 33.06 21.61 18.56
N PRO A 177 32.18 22.57 18.23
CA PRO A 177 32.54 23.98 18.26
C PRO A 177 33.05 24.34 19.65
N GLN A 178 34.17 25.06 19.70
CA GLN A 178 34.73 25.54 20.97
C GLN A 178 33.74 26.50 21.64
N PRO A 179 33.65 26.49 22.98
CA PRO A 179 32.85 27.47 23.69
C PRO A 179 33.34 28.89 23.35
N PRO A 180 32.44 29.89 23.30
CA PRO A 180 32.80 31.25 22.95
C PRO A 180 33.84 31.81 23.94
N ASP A 181 34.78 32.56 23.39
CA ASP A 181 35.84 33.24 24.13
C ASP A 181 35.24 34.21 25.17
N PRO A 182 35.58 34.10 26.47
CA PRO A 182 35.03 34.96 27.52
C PRO A 182 35.43 36.44 27.39
N THR A 183 36.30 36.80 26.45
CA THR A 183 36.74 38.20 26.23
C THR A 183 35.97 38.96 25.15
N VAL A 184 35.01 38.33 24.46
CA VAL A 184 34.20 39.01 23.43
C VAL A 184 32.85 39.46 24.04
N GLU A 185 32.70 40.76 24.29
CA GLU A 185 31.41 41.34 24.65
C GLU A 185 30.38 41.14 23.52
N PRO A 186 29.15 40.71 23.82
CA PRO A 186 28.11 40.55 22.81
C PRO A 186 27.72 41.92 22.22
N PRO A 187 27.41 42.00 20.92
CA PRO A 187 26.93 43.25 20.33
C PRO A 187 25.62 43.67 21.00
N THR A 188 25.55 44.93 21.40
CA THR A 188 24.35 45.56 21.96
C THR A 188 23.19 45.44 20.97
N GLN A 189 22.16 44.68 21.34
CA GLN A 189 20.96 44.59 20.53
C GLN A 189 20.23 45.94 20.53
N PRO A 190 19.72 46.42 19.38
CA PRO A 190 18.87 47.60 19.35
C PRO A 190 17.58 47.30 20.13
N THR A 191 17.29 48.11 21.14
CA THR A 191 16.08 47.98 21.94
C THR A 191 14.86 48.28 21.08
N ILE A 192 14.04 47.26 20.82
CA ILE A 192 12.73 47.43 20.17
C ILE A 192 11.80 48.13 21.18
N PRO A 193 11.18 49.27 20.82
CA PRO A 193 10.27 49.98 21.72
C PRO A 193 9.07 49.10 22.12
N TRP A 194 8.64 49.20 23.38
CA TRP A 194 7.64 48.33 23.99
C TRP A 194 6.26 48.33 23.29
N TRP A 195 5.95 49.34 22.49
CA TRP A 195 4.70 49.43 21.73
C TRP A 195 4.64 48.55 20.46
N LEU A 196 5.75 47.98 19.98
CA LEU A 196 5.75 47.08 18.81
C LEU A 196 5.40 45.61 19.14
N ARG A 197 5.21 45.23 20.41
CA ARG A 197 4.99 43.83 20.85
C ARG A 197 3.52 43.41 20.97
N ARG A 198 2.55 44.27 20.61
CA ARG A 198 1.12 43.95 20.72
C ARG A 198 0.35 44.33 19.47
N SER A 199 0.40 43.45 18.46
CA SER A 199 -0.60 43.43 17.38
C SER A 199 -1.02 41.99 17.08
N PRO A 200 -2.31 41.63 17.22
CA PRO A 200 -2.83 40.27 16.99
C PRO A 200 -3.00 39.92 15.49
N TRP A 201 -2.30 40.61 14.58
CA TRP A 201 -2.39 40.40 13.12
C TRP A 201 -1.02 40.24 12.45
N ALA A 202 0.00 39.74 13.16
CA ALA A 202 1.29 39.43 12.58
C ALA A 202 1.23 38.06 11.86
N ILE A 203 0.99 38.09 10.56
CA ILE A 203 1.15 36.96 9.63
C ILE A 203 2.65 36.61 9.56
N PRO A 204 3.07 35.33 9.68
CA PRO A 204 4.46 34.97 9.43
C PRO A 204 4.74 35.09 7.92
N ALA A 205 5.52 36.12 7.56
CA ALA A 205 6.06 36.28 6.22
C ALA A 205 7.16 35.24 5.97
N CYS A 206 6.80 34.08 5.43
CA CYS A 206 7.70 33.22 4.69
C CYS A 206 7.37 33.33 3.19
N ILE A 207 7.77 34.44 2.56
CA ILE A 207 7.94 34.52 1.11
C ILE A 207 9.44 34.54 0.86
N VAL A 208 10.01 33.37 0.59
CA VAL A 208 11.37 33.28 0.02
C VAL A 208 11.24 33.58 -1.47
N PHE A 209 11.56 34.83 -1.82
CA PHE A 209 11.90 35.22 -3.19
C PHE A 209 13.21 34.53 -3.58
N CYS A 210 13.18 33.71 -4.62
CA CYS A 210 14.38 33.27 -5.33
C CYS A 210 14.27 33.75 -6.78
N PRO A 211 15.11 34.69 -7.24
CA PRO A 211 15.08 35.14 -8.63
C PRO A 211 15.77 34.14 -9.56
N SER A 212 15.07 33.76 -10.63
CA SER A 212 15.60 33.06 -11.80
C SER A 212 16.50 34.01 -12.63
N PRO A 213 17.65 33.58 -13.17
CA PRO A 213 18.29 34.29 -14.27
C PRO A 213 17.83 33.73 -15.62
N ALA A 214 17.24 34.61 -16.43
CA ALA A 214 17.10 34.42 -17.87
C ALA A 214 18.41 34.85 -18.56
N TYR A 215 19.05 33.93 -19.28
CA TYR A 215 19.42 34.01 -20.71
C TYR A 215 20.13 32.73 -21.13
#